data_AF-A0AAV0VT18-F1
#
_entry.id   AF-A0AAV0VT18-F1
#
_cell.length_a   1.000
_cell.length_b   1.000
_cell.length_c   1.000
_cell.angle_alpha   90.00
_cell.angle_beta   90.00
_cell.angle_gamma   90.00
#
_symmetry.space_group_name_H-M   'P 1'
#
loop_
_entity.id
_entity.type
_entity.pdbx_description
1 polymer ?
#
loop_
_entity_poly.entity_id
_entity_poly.type
_entity_poly.pdbx_seq_one_letter_code
_entity_poly.pdbx_strand_id
1 'polypeptide(L)'
;MYTNDDRFHVMHADNADNWDLQIKYVQKRDAGSYECQVAMGTGIASHYYNLDVIVPTARILGREEYHIGKGSTINLICVIENVSFNLLDSTIMYIKKF
;
A
#
# COMPACT_ATOMS: atom_id res chain seq x y z
N MET A 1 -7.75 -12.87 14.86
CA MET A 1 -7.95 -11.96 13.73
C MET A 1 -9.45 -11.88 13.44
N TYR A 2 -10.03 -10.69 13.45
CA TYR A 2 -11.49 -10.50 13.39
C TYR A 2 -11.95 -10.02 12.00
N THR A 3 -11.64 -10.79 10.97
CA THR A 3 -12.15 -10.52 9.62
C THR A 3 -12.34 -11.82 8.85
N ASN A 4 -13.33 -11.88 7.98
CA ASN A 4 -13.56 -12.97 7.02
C ASN A 4 -13.06 -12.59 5.61
N ASP A 5 -12.35 -11.47 5.47
CA ASP A 5 -11.77 -11.05 4.19
C ASP A 5 -10.45 -11.80 3.96
N ASP A 6 -10.48 -12.74 2.99
CA ASP A 6 -9.35 -13.59 2.60
C ASP A 6 -8.12 -12.82 2.13
N ARG A 7 -8.23 -11.51 1.89
CA ARG A 7 -7.06 -10.68 1.56
C ARG A 7 -6.16 -10.47 2.77
N PHE A 8 -6.72 -10.51 3.98
CA PHE A 8 -5.99 -10.23 5.20
C PHE A 8 -5.38 -11.54 5.73
N HIS A 9 -4.08 -11.51 6.00
CA HIS A 9 -3.33 -12.64 6.54
C HIS A 9 -2.46 -12.15 7.69
N VAL A 10 -2.29 -12.99 8.69
CA VAL A 10 -1.30 -12.77 9.74
C VAL A 10 -0.09 -13.63 9.42
N MET A 11 1.07 -13.01 9.29
CA MET A 11 2.34 -13.66 8.98
C MET A 11 3.20 -13.68 10.24
N HIS A 12 3.85 -14.82 10.49
CA HIS A 12 4.81 -15.01 11.57
C HIS A 12 5.95 -15.86 11.02
N ALA A 13 7.18 -15.39 11.15
CA ALA A 13 8.36 -16.16 10.75
C ALA A 13 8.81 -17.05 11.90
N ASP A 14 9.34 -18.23 11.58
CA ASP A 14 9.87 -19.15 12.58
C ASP A 14 10.97 -18.46 13.41
N ASN A 15 10.78 -18.42 14.73
CA ASN A 15 11.62 -17.74 15.72
C ASN A 15 11.61 -16.19 15.69
N ALA A 16 10.64 -15.56 15.03
CA ALA A 16 10.42 -14.11 15.15
C ALA A 16 9.57 -13.79 16.39
N ASP A 17 9.86 -12.67 17.05
CA ASP A 17 9.04 -12.18 18.17
C ASP A 17 7.84 -11.34 17.69
N ASN A 18 7.79 -11.00 16.40
CA ASN A 18 6.79 -10.12 15.82
C ASN A 18 5.88 -10.80 14.79
N TRP A 19 4.65 -10.30 14.75
CA TRP A 19 3.56 -10.76 13.89
C TRP A 19 3.14 -9.62 12.96
N ASP A 20 3.08 -9.90 11.66
CA ASP A 20 2.76 -8.91 10.64
C ASP A 20 1.35 -9.11 10.09
N LEU A 21 0.59 -8.01 9.92
CA LEU A 21 -0.68 -8.03 9.21
C LEU A 21 -0.45 -7.75 7.72
N GLN A 22 -0.54 -8.77 6.87
CA GLN A 22 -0.51 -8.60 5.43
C GLN A 22 -1.93 -8.37 4.88
N ILE A 23 -2.11 -7.38 4.02
CA ILE A 23 -3.35 -7.15 3.26
C ILE A 23 -3.03 -7.25 1.77
N LYS A 24 -3.59 -8.25 1.08
CA LYS A 24 -3.41 -8.43 -0.37
C LYS A 24 -4.37 -7.50 -1.14
N TYR A 25 -3.93 -7.00 -2.30
CA TYR A 25 -4.76 -6.17 -3.20
C TYR A 25 -5.43 -5.01 -2.46
N VAL A 26 -4.61 -4.18 -1.79
CA VAL A 26 -5.08 -3.03 -1.00
C VAL A 26 -5.91 -2.08 -1.87
N GLN A 27 -7.05 -1.63 -1.33
CA GLN A 27 -7.98 -0.71 -1.98
C GLN A 27 -8.20 0.51 -1.09
N LYS A 28 -8.65 1.65 -1.66
CA LYS A 28 -8.86 2.89 -0.89
C LYS A 28 -9.74 2.70 0.35
N ARG A 29 -10.72 1.78 0.29
CA ARG A 29 -11.61 1.47 1.42
C ARG A 29 -10.92 0.79 2.60
N ASP A 30 -9.72 0.25 2.40
CA ASP A 30 -8.96 -0.40 3.47
C ASP A 30 -8.22 0.65 4.33
N ALA A 31 -8.21 1.93 3.93
CA ALA A 31 -7.65 3.01 4.72
C ALA A 31 -8.41 3.21 6.04
N GLY A 32 -7.69 3.55 7.10
CA GLY A 32 -8.26 3.79 8.43
C GLY A 32 -7.39 3.29 9.57
N SER A 33 -7.97 3.29 10.78
CA SER A 33 -7.29 2.85 11.99
C SER A 33 -7.34 1.33 12.15
N TYR A 34 -6.19 0.74 12.41
CA TYR A 34 -5.97 -0.66 12.71
C TYR A 34 -5.49 -0.81 14.14
N GLU A 35 -6.05 -1.77 14.86
CA GLU A 35 -5.67 -2.05 16.25
C GLU A 35 -4.95 -3.39 16.35
N CYS A 36 -3.74 -3.37 16.91
CA CYS A 36 -3.03 -4.55 17.36
C CYS A 36 -3.34 -4.77 18.84
N GLN A 37 -3.88 -5.95 19.17
CA GLN A 37 -4.26 -6.33 20.53
C GLN A 37 -3.44 -7.52 21.00
N VAL A 38 -2.89 -7.43 22.20
CA VAL A 38 -2.17 -8.51 22.87
C VAL A 38 -2.86 -8.84 24.18
N ALA A 39 -3.31 -10.08 24.32
CA ALA A 39 -3.85 -10.59 25.58
C ALA A 39 -2.72 -10.88 26.56
N MET A 40 -2.81 -10.30 27.76
CA MET A 40 -1.88 -10.44 28.87
C MET A 40 -2.62 -11.00 30.09
N GLY A 41 -1.90 -11.57 31.05
CA GLY A 41 -2.51 -12.10 32.27
C GLY A 41 -3.31 -11.07 33.09
N THR A 42 -3.08 -9.77 32.86
CA THR A 42 -3.74 -8.64 33.53
C THR A 42 -4.75 -7.88 32.66
N GLY A 43 -4.98 -8.28 31.40
CA GLY A 43 -5.90 -7.59 30.49
C GLY A 43 -5.49 -7.63 29.03
N ILE A 44 -5.90 -6.62 28.26
CA ILE A 44 -5.55 -6.46 26.84
C ILE A 44 -4.72 -5.19 26.69
N ALA A 45 -3.55 -5.31 26.05
CA ALA A 45 -2.78 -4.17 25.60
C ALA A 45 -3.09 -3.88 24.13
N SER A 46 -3.32 -2.60 23.80
CA SER A 46 -3.70 -2.15 22.46
C SER A 46 -2.70 -1.16 21.89
N HIS A 47 -2.46 -1.25 20.59
CA HIS A 47 -1.67 -0.27 19.84
C HIS A 47 -2.34 0.02 18.50
N TYR A 48 -2.39 1.30 18.10
CA TYR A 48 -3.12 1.76 16.92
C TYR A 48 -2.18 2.20 15.81
N TYR A 49 -2.54 1.86 14.57
CA TYR A 49 -1.86 2.26 13.34
C TYR A 49 -2.87 2.87 12.38
N ASN A 50 -2.53 4.00 11.73
CA ASN A 50 -3.35 4.54 10.66
C ASN A 50 -2.78 4.12 9.30
N LEU A 51 -3.57 3.42 8.51
CA LEU A 51 -3.23 3.03 7.14
C LEU A 51 -3.74 4.08 6.17
N ASP A 52 -2.82 4.76 5.49
CA ASP A 52 -3.14 5.64 4.36
C ASP A 52 -2.95 4.88 3.04
N VAL A 53 -3.99 4.87 2.21
CA VAL A 53 -3.96 4.19 0.90
C VAL A 53 -3.96 5.22 -0.22
N ILE A 54 -2.83 5.29 -0.93
CA ILE A 54 -2.60 6.25 -2.01
C ILE A 54 -2.71 5.52 -3.34
N VAL A 55 -3.56 6.04 -4.23
CA VAL A 55 -3.78 5.49 -5.57
C VAL A 55 -3.17 6.46 -6.57
N PRO A 56 -2.05 6.08 -7.23
CA PRO A 56 -1.42 6.93 -8.22
C PRO A 56 -2.29 7.03 -9.47
N THR A 57 -2.21 8.16 -10.14
CA THR A 57 -2.91 8.42 -11.41
C THR A 57 -1.90 8.61 -12.51
N ALA A 58 -1.98 7.80 -13.56
CA ALA A 58 -1.10 7.91 -14.72
C ALA A 58 -1.85 8.56 -15.89
N ARG A 59 -1.22 9.52 -16.56
CA ARG A 59 -1.74 10.13 -17.78
C ARG A 59 -0.63 10.36 -18.79
N ILE A 60 -0.92 10.08 -20.05
CA ILE A 60 -0.04 10.46 -21.15
C ILE A 60 -0.29 11.94 -21.44
N LEU A 61 0.77 12.74 -21.43
CA LEU A 61 0.70 14.16 -21.76
C LEU A 61 0.49 14.33 -23.27
N GLY A 62 -0.36 15.28 -23.59
CA GLY A 62 -0.61 15.74 -24.96
C GLY A 62 -2.06 15.54 -25.35
N ARG A 63 -2.30 15.09 -26.59
CA ARG A 63 -3.65 15.01 -27.18
C ARG A 63 -4.25 13.63 -26.96
N GLU A 64 -5.58 13.53 -27.00
CA GLU A 64 -6.29 12.24 -26.92
C GLU A 64 -5.98 11.34 -28.13
N GLU A 65 -5.69 11.95 -29.29
CA GLU A 65 -5.39 11.23 -30.52
C GLU A 65 -4.15 11.77 -31.22
N TYR A 66 -3.33 10.85 -31.72
CA TYR A 66 -2.14 11.13 -32.50
C TYR A 66 -2.25 10.50 -33.88
N HIS A 67 -2.21 11.34 -34.91
CA HIS A 67 -2.13 10.90 -36.30
C HIS A 67 -0.67 10.97 -36.74
N ILE A 68 -0.10 9.81 -37.08
CA ILE A 68 1.34 9.69 -37.32
C ILE A 68 1.56 9.01 -38.67
N GLY A 69 2.47 9.57 -39.47
CA GLY A 69 2.85 9.02 -40.76
C GLY A 69 3.62 7.70 -40.63
N LYS A 70 3.46 6.82 -41.62
CA LYS A 70 4.23 5.56 -41.68
C LYS A 70 5.73 5.85 -41.69
N GLY A 71 6.46 5.25 -40.75
CA GLY A 71 7.92 5.42 -40.60
C GLY A 71 8.32 6.62 -39.75
N SER A 72 7.37 7.40 -39.24
CA SER A 72 7.65 8.49 -38.31
C SER A 72 7.76 7.99 -36.86
N THR A 73 8.53 8.70 -36.04
CA THR A 73 8.70 8.43 -34.61
C THR A 73 7.73 9.28 -33.78
N ILE A 74 7.14 8.70 -32.74
CA ILE A 74 6.35 9.42 -31.73
C ILE A 74 7.06 9.42 -30.38
N ASN A 75 6.91 10.52 -29.63
CA ASN A 75 7.32 10.62 -28.24
C ASN A 75 6.09 10.79 -27.36
N LEU A 76 5.86 9.81 -26.47
CA LEU A 76 4.79 9.85 -25.48
C LEU A 76 5.41 10.11 -24.11
N ILE A 77 4.94 11.14 -23.43
CA ILE A 77 5.38 11.46 -22.07
C ILE A 77 4.30 10.96 -21.12
N CYS A 78 4.61 10.00 -20.27
CA CYS A 78 3.72 9.58 -19.19
C CYS A 78 4.07 10.35 -17.92
N VAL A 79 3.06 10.95 -17.29
CA VAL A 79 3.18 11.57 -15.96
C VAL A 79 2.36 10.76 -14.98
N ILE A 80 2.99 10.43 -13.86
CA ILE A 80 2.35 9.77 -12.73
C ILE A 80 2.19 10.82 -11.62
N GLU A 81 0.95 11.07 -11.23
CA GLU A 81 0.55 12.00 -10.18
C GLU A 81 0.02 11.23 -8.97
N ASN A 82 -0.17 11.92 -7.84
CA ASN A 82 -0.60 11.31 -6.58
C ASN A 82 0.32 10.17 -6.13
N VAL A 83 1.62 10.36 -6.36
CA VAL A 83 2.65 9.47 -5.85
C VAL A 83 3.28 10.13 -4.64
N SER A 84 3.42 9.38 -3.56
CA SER A 84 4.28 9.78 -2.45
C SER A 84 5.72 9.49 -2.80
N PHE A 85 6.35 10.38 -3.55
CA PHE A 85 7.80 10.42 -3.67
C PHE A 85 8.36 11.40 -2.63
N ASN A 86 8.42 10.99 -1.36
CA ASN A 86 9.58 11.45 -0.61
C ASN A 86 10.69 10.47 -0.97
N LEU A 87 11.80 10.95 -1.54
CA LEU A 87 13.02 10.13 -1.67
C LEU A 87 13.63 9.79 -0.27
N LEU A 88 12.98 10.28 0.79
CA LEU A 88 13.13 9.84 2.18
C LEU A 88 11.96 8.94 2.66
N ASP A 89 10.79 8.96 2.01
CA ASP A 89 9.75 7.92 2.16
C ASP A 89 10.01 6.81 1.16
N SER A 90 10.92 5.92 1.55
CA SER A 90 10.81 4.53 1.14
C SER A 90 9.58 3.86 1.78
N THR A 91 8.39 4.49 1.72
CA THR A 91 7.16 3.89 2.24
C THR A 91 6.54 3.01 1.15
N ILE A 92 7.33 2.04 0.70
CA ILE A 92 6.81 0.69 0.71
C ILE A 92 6.45 0.45 2.18
N MET A 93 5.16 0.24 2.48
CA MET A 93 4.79 -0.20 3.81
C MET A 93 5.29 -1.63 3.98
N TYR A 94 6.58 -1.77 4.23
CA TYR A 94 7.07 -2.86 5.04
C TYR A 94 6.52 -2.56 6.43
N ILE A 95 5.55 -3.35 6.87
CA ILE A 95 5.35 -3.53 8.30
C ILE A 95 6.67 -4.13 8.77
N LYS A 96 7.57 -3.26 9.23
CA LYS A 96 8.82 -3.62 9.89
C LYS A 96 8.60 -3.28 11.34
N LYS A 97 8.63 -4.28 12.20
CA LYS A 97 8.81 -4.07 13.63
C LYS A 97 9.69 -5.23 14.14
N PHE A 98 10.68 -4.88 14.95
CA PHE A 98 11.68 -5.69 15.68
C PHE A 98 11.84 -7.18 15.34
#